data_AF-A0A822DMU4-F1
#
_entry.id   AF-A0A822DMU4-F1
#
_cell.length_a   1.000
_cell.length_b   1.000
_cell.length_c   1.000
_cell.angle_alpha   90.00
_cell.angle_beta   90.00
_cell.angle_gamma   90.00
#
_symmetry.space_group_name_H-M   'P 1'
#
loop_
_entity.id
_entity.type
_entity.pdbx_description
1 polymer ?
#
loop_
_entity_poly.entity_id
_entity_poly.type
_entity_poly.pdbx_seq_one_letter_code
_entity_poly.pdbx_strand_id
1 'polypeptide(L)'
;YVGTQTLGGNQTDFNDIKATITATLENNKIRSPRRLSVIFKALKALNEKFNHAIPPEMPSTLPDEFFACHVKCASCGIKCTLAANHQKENISHQCDKRCSYNKELDNEVWKCLQ
;
A
#
# COMPACT_ATOMS: atom_id res chain seq x y z
N TYR A 1 1.15 7.93 14.42
CA TYR A 1 -0.02 8.34 13.62
C TYR A 1 -1.24 7.87 14.37
N VAL A 2 -2.21 8.76 14.63
CA VAL A 2 -3.47 8.42 15.31
C VAL A 2 -4.59 8.71 14.32
N GLY A 3 -5.26 7.66 13.84
CA GLY A 3 -6.43 7.78 12.97
C GLY A 3 -7.67 7.33 13.73
N THR A 4 -8.76 8.10 13.64
CA THR A 4 -10.07 7.73 14.17
C THR A 4 -11.00 7.43 13.01
N GLN A 5 -11.54 6.21 12.97
CA GLN A 5 -12.55 5.80 12.00
C GLN A 5 -13.75 5.24 12.75
N THR A 6 -14.93 5.74 12.44
CA THR A 6 -16.19 5.20 12.97
C THR A 6 -16.91 4.48 11.86
N LEU A 7 -17.12 3.18 12.05
CA LEU A 7 -17.88 2.36 11.12
C LEU A 7 -19.37 2.44 11.51
N GLY A 8 -20.20 2.88 10.57
CA GLY A 8 -21.66 2.88 10.69
C GLY A 8 -22.25 3.94 11.62
N GLY A 9 -22.70 5.06 11.04
CA GLY A 9 -23.73 5.99 11.55
C GLY A 9 -23.54 6.70 12.90
N ASN A 10 -22.63 6.24 13.76
CA ASN A 10 -22.40 6.73 15.10
C ASN A 10 -21.52 7.99 15.08
N GLN A 11 -21.67 8.86 16.09
CA GLN A 11 -20.79 10.01 16.23
C GLN A 11 -19.34 9.56 16.44
N THR A 12 -18.43 10.14 15.66
CA THR A 12 -16.99 9.86 15.78
C THR A 12 -16.44 10.38 17.08
N ASP A 13 -15.79 9.51 17.85
CA ASP A 13 -15.04 9.90 19.02
C ASP A 13 -13.69 10.52 18.61
N PHE A 14 -13.47 11.77 19.01
CA PHE A 14 -12.26 12.53 18.74
C PHE A 14 -11.37 12.70 19.98
N ASN A 15 -11.68 12.06 21.10
CA ASN A 15 -10.97 12.24 22.36
C ASN A 15 -9.48 11.86 22.24
N ASP A 16 -9.16 10.76 21.56
CA ASP A 16 -7.77 10.32 21.35
C ASP A 16 -6.97 11.30 20.48
N ILE A 17 -7.61 11.84 19.44
CA ILE A 17 -7.01 12.89 18.60
C ILE A 17 -6.79 14.16 19.43
N LYS A 18 -7.78 14.59 20.23
CA LYS A 18 -7.66 15.76 21.09
C LYS A 18 -6.52 15.60 22.09
N ALA A 19 -6.43 14.47 22.78
CA ALA A 19 -5.35 14.19 23.73
C ALA A 19 -3.97 14.23 23.07
N THR A 20 -3.85 13.63 21.87
CA THR A 20 -2.61 13.64 21.09
C THR A 20 -2.22 15.05 20.65
N ILE A 21 -3.18 15.86 20.20
CA ILE A 21 -2.94 17.27 19.82
C ILE A 21 -2.42 18.05 21.03
N THR A 22 -3.08 17.94 22.18
CA THR A 22 -2.67 18.63 23.42
C THR A 22 -1.24 18.26 23.82
N ALA A 23 -0.94 16.96 23.91
CA ALA A 23 0.40 16.48 24.25
C ALA A 23 1.47 16.94 23.24
N THR A 24 1.11 17.04 21.95
CA THR A 24 2.01 17.54 20.90
C THR A 24 2.26 19.05 21.01
N LEU A 25 1.25 19.83 21.39
CA LEU A 25 1.38 21.27 21.61
C LEU A 25 2.25 21.58 22.84
N GLU A 26 2.20 20.74 23.87
CA GLU A 26 3.02 20.87 25.08
C GLU A 26 4.47 20.40 24.87
N ASN A 27 4.72 19.53 23.88
CA ASN A 27 6.04 19.02 23.55
C ASN A 27 6.90 20.04 22.76
N ASN A 28 7.65 20.86 23.48
CA ASN A 28 8.57 21.87 22.93
C ASN A 28 10.01 21.38 22.74
N LYS A 29 10.29 20.06 22.81
CA LYS A 29 11.67 19.54 22.90
C LYS A 29 12.51 19.69 21.62
N ILE A 30 11.91 19.89 20.44
CA ILE A 30 12.64 19.79 19.16
C ILE A 30 12.29 20.90 18.15
N ARG A 31 11.24 21.72 18.36
CA ARG A 31 10.85 22.79 17.42
C ARG A 31 10.26 23.98 18.16
N SER A 32 10.43 25.19 17.63
CA SER A 32 9.72 26.36 18.14
C SER A 32 8.19 26.18 18.00
N PRO A 33 7.40 26.66 18.97
CA PRO A 33 5.94 26.62 18.89
C PRO A 33 5.45 27.24 17.58
N ARG A 34 4.63 26.51 16.81
CA ARG A 34 3.97 27.09 15.62
C ARG A 34 2.79 27.94 16.07
N ARG A 35 2.57 29.08 15.41
CA ARG A 35 1.40 29.93 15.68
C ARG A 35 0.11 29.12 15.48
N LEU A 36 -0.81 29.21 16.43
CA LEU A 36 -2.12 28.53 16.38
C LEU A 36 -2.88 28.79 15.06
N SER A 37 -2.73 30.00 14.51
CA SER A 37 -3.33 30.36 13.22
C SER A 37 -2.82 29.51 12.05
N VAL A 38 -1.55 29.09 12.06
CA VAL A 38 -0.97 28.21 11.04
C VAL A 38 -1.53 26.80 11.18
N ILE A 39 -1.65 26.31 12.42
CA ILE A 39 -2.20 24.99 12.73
C ILE A 39 -3.67 24.93 12.28
N PHE A 40 -4.46 25.93 12.67
CA PHE A 40 -5.87 26.02 12.28
C PHE A 40 -6.06 26.07 10.77
N LYS A 41 -5.26 26.88 10.05
CA LYS A 41 -5.32 26.94 8.58
C LYS A 41 -5.01 25.59 7.94
N ALA A 42 -4.00 24.88 8.46
CA ALA A 42 -3.64 23.56 7.95
C ALA A 42 -4.78 22.54 8.18
N LEU A 43 -5.33 22.50 9.40
CA LEU A 43 -6.45 21.62 9.74
C LEU A 43 -7.70 21.94 8.92
N LYS A 44 -8.02 23.22 8.72
CA LYS A 44 -9.13 23.68 7.89
C LYS A 44 -8.96 23.23 6.44
N ALA A 45 -7.79 23.45 5.84
CA ALA A 45 -7.51 23.05 4.46
C ALA A 45 -7.57 21.52 4.27
N LEU A 46 -7.10 20.75 5.27
CA LEU A 46 -7.23 19.29 5.26
C LEU A 46 -8.70 18.88 5.33
N ASN A 47 -9.48 19.47 6.24
CA ASN A 47 -10.90 19.16 6.38
C ASN A 47 -11.67 19.51 5.09
N GLU A 48 -11.46 20.69 4.53
CA GLU A 48 -12.08 21.11 3.26
C GLU A 48 -11.73 20.17 2.09
N LYS A 49 -10.52 19.59 2.08
CA LYS A 49 -10.07 18.67 1.04
C LYS A 49 -10.62 17.24 1.20
N PHE A 50 -10.82 16.79 2.44
CA PHE A 50 -11.11 15.39 2.76
C PHE A 50 -12.47 15.17 3.45
N ASN A 51 -13.35 16.18 3.51
CA ASN A 51 -14.69 16.06 4.09
C ASN A 51 -15.71 15.35 3.19
N HIS A 52 -15.30 14.93 1.98
CA HIS A 52 -16.16 14.21 1.06
C HIS A 52 -16.21 12.71 1.39
N ALA A 53 -17.28 12.05 0.97
CA ALA A 53 -17.39 10.60 1.10
C ALA A 53 -16.24 9.90 0.36
N ILE A 54 -15.60 8.95 1.04
CA ILE A 54 -14.55 8.13 0.43
C ILE A 54 -15.22 7.28 -0.67
N PRO A 55 -14.80 7.38 -1.94
CA PRO A 55 -15.34 6.56 -2.99
C PRO A 55 -15.16 5.06 -2.65
N PRO A 56 -16.16 4.20 -2.93
CA PRO A 56 -16.06 2.77 -2.65
C PRO A 56 -14.93 2.10 -3.45
N GLU A 57 -14.61 2.65 -4.62
CA GLU A 57 -13.49 2.23 -5.45
C GLU A 57 -12.46 3.35 -5.47
N MET A 58 -11.47 3.26 -4.58
CA MET A 58 -10.26 4.05 -4.71
C MET A 58 -9.40 3.32 -5.75
N PRO A 59 -9.14 3.89 -6.95
CA PRO A 59 -8.10 3.33 -7.82
C PRO A 59 -6.83 3.28 -6.98
N SER A 60 -6.10 2.16 -7.04
CA SER A 60 -4.89 2.00 -6.24
C SER A 60 -4.01 3.24 -6.48
N THR A 61 -3.83 4.04 -5.42
CA THR A 61 -3.10 5.31 -5.50
C THR A 61 -1.62 5.09 -5.81
N LEU A 62 -1.22 3.83 -5.77
CA LEU A 62 0.05 3.31 -6.21
C LEU A 62 -0.25 2.17 -7.20
N PRO A 63 0.18 2.30 -8.46
CA PRO A 63 0.12 1.21 -9.41
C PRO A 63 0.73 -0.06 -8.83
N ASP A 64 0.07 -1.20 -9.02
CA ASP A 64 0.60 -2.52 -8.61
C ASP A 64 1.98 -2.80 -9.24
N GLU A 65 2.28 -2.10 -10.33
CA GLU A 65 3.59 -2.04 -10.98
C GLU A 65 4.73 -1.69 -10.02
N PHE A 66 4.51 -0.88 -8.98
CA PHE A 66 5.56 -0.57 -8.01
C PHE A 66 5.88 -1.74 -7.07
N PHE A 67 4.96 -2.70 -6.93
CA PHE A 67 5.04 -3.75 -5.94
C PHE A 67 5.09 -5.15 -6.53
N ALA A 68 4.81 -5.32 -7.81
CA ALA A 68 4.80 -6.60 -8.50
C ALA A 68 6.03 -6.77 -9.41
N CYS A 69 6.55 -7.99 -9.49
CA CYS A 69 7.59 -8.33 -10.44
C CYS A 69 7.12 -8.13 -11.90
N HIS A 70 7.91 -7.45 -12.73
CA HIS A 70 7.55 -7.18 -14.14
C HIS A 70 7.94 -8.31 -15.11
N VAL A 71 8.63 -9.33 -14.63
CA VAL A 71 9.12 -10.43 -15.49
C VAL A 71 7.95 -11.27 -15.96
N LYS A 72 7.95 -11.60 -17.25
CA LYS A 72 7.03 -12.54 -17.89
C LYS A 72 7.79 -13.81 -18.26
N CYS A 73 7.13 -14.96 -18.15
CA CYS A 73 7.71 -16.22 -18.61
C CYS A 73 7.94 -16.17 -20.12
N ALA A 74 9.14 -16.56 -20.58
CA ALA A 74 9.48 -16.57 -22.00
C ALA A 74 8.64 -17.55 -22.84
N SER A 75 8.13 -18.62 -22.22
CA SER A 75 7.37 -19.66 -22.93
C SER A 75 5.87 -19.37 -22.98
N CYS A 76 5.23 -19.00 -21.85
CA CYS A 76 3.78 -18.77 -21.80
C CYS A 76 3.35 -17.29 -21.72
N GLY A 77 4.29 -16.35 -21.58
CA GLY A 77 3.98 -14.91 -21.49
C GLY A 77 3.31 -14.46 -20.18
N ILE A 78 3.09 -15.37 -19.24
CA ILE A 78 2.42 -15.08 -17.96
C ILE A 78 3.36 -14.32 -17.04
N LYS A 79 2.83 -13.27 -16.38
CA LYS A 79 3.57 -12.42 -15.43
C LYS A 79 3.89 -13.19 -14.14
N CYS A 80 5.06 -12.91 -13.58
CA CYS A 80 5.43 -13.38 -12.25
C CYS A 80 4.45 -12.86 -11.18
N THR A 81 4.04 -13.73 -10.25
CA THR A 81 3.09 -13.39 -9.18
C THR A 81 3.76 -12.87 -7.91
N LEU A 82 5.09 -12.81 -7.90
CA LEU A 82 5.89 -12.37 -6.75
C LEU A 82 6.01 -10.84 -6.69
N ALA A 83 6.36 -10.35 -5.50
CA ALA A 83 6.63 -8.94 -5.25
C ALA A 83 7.89 -8.44 -5.98
N ALA A 84 7.98 -7.12 -6.17
CA ALA A 84 9.16 -6.49 -6.73
C ALA A 84 10.42 -6.84 -5.91
N ASN A 85 11.55 -7.04 -6.59
CA ASN A 85 12.85 -7.40 -6.00
C ASN A 85 12.96 -8.79 -5.33
N HIS A 86 12.02 -9.71 -5.49
CA HIS A 86 12.14 -11.09 -4.94
C HIS A 86 13.44 -11.82 -5.34
N GLN A 87 14.07 -11.43 -6.46
CA GLN A 87 15.36 -11.96 -6.88
C GLN A 87 16.51 -11.65 -5.90
N LYS A 88 16.42 -10.56 -5.13
CA LYS A 88 17.41 -10.23 -4.09
C LYS A 88 17.40 -11.23 -2.94
N GLU A 89 16.27 -11.93 -2.76
CA GLU A 89 16.07 -12.98 -1.76
C GLU A 89 16.40 -14.37 -2.32
N ASN A 90 16.97 -14.45 -3.52
CA ASN A 90 17.23 -15.70 -4.27
C ASN A 90 15.97 -16.53 -4.55
N ILE A 91 14.78 -15.91 -4.57
CA ILE A 91 13.53 -16.58 -4.91
C ILE A 91 13.38 -16.59 -6.44
N SER A 92 13.19 -17.77 -7.02
CA SER A 92 12.92 -17.93 -8.46
C SER A 92 11.55 -17.38 -8.85
N HIS A 93 11.41 -16.95 -10.10
CA HIS A 93 10.11 -16.47 -10.62
C HIS A 93 9.05 -17.55 -10.51
N GLN A 94 7.84 -17.14 -10.12
CA GLN A 94 6.71 -18.03 -9.95
C GLN A 94 5.49 -17.52 -10.74
N CYS A 95 4.70 -18.44 -11.27
CA CYS A 95 3.39 -18.15 -11.83
C CYS A 95 2.40 -19.24 -11.44
N ASP A 96 1.12 -18.90 -11.31
CA ASP A 96 0.09 -19.82 -10.82
C ASP A 96 -0.39 -20.82 -11.88
N LYS A 97 0.02 -20.65 -13.14
CA LYS A 97 -0.40 -21.48 -14.26
C LYS A 97 0.76 -22.35 -14.74
N ARG A 98 0.46 -23.59 -15.15
CA ARG A 98 1.45 -24.44 -15.83
C ARG A 98 1.85 -23.80 -17.15
N CYS A 99 3.14 -23.79 -17.42
CA CYS A 99 3.70 -23.24 -18.65
C CYS A 99 3.38 -24.15 -19.84
N SER A 100 3.10 -23.56 -21.01
CA SER A 100 2.98 -24.30 -22.26
C SER A 100 4.35 -24.85 -22.66
N TYR A 101 4.39 -26.06 -23.22
CA TYR A 101 5.64 -26.62 -23.72
C TYR A 101 6.14 -25.83 -24.93
N ASN A 102 7.44 -25.49 -24.92
CA ASN A 102 8.16 -24.92 -26.04
C ASN A 102 9.48 -25.70 -26.21
N LYS A 103 9.62 -26.37 -27.35
CA LYS A 103 10.78 -27.18 -27.70
C LYS A 103 12.09 -26.40 -27.71
N GLU A 104 12.07 -25.12 -28.10
CA GLU A 104 13.26 -24.27 -28.13
C GLU A 104 13.76 -23.91 -26.73
N LEU A 105 12.88 -23.98 -25.73
CA LEU A 105 13.15 -23.64 -24.34
C LEU A 105 13.27 -24.88 -23.43
N ASP A 106 13.06 -26.08 -23.98
CA ASP A 106 13.11 -27.38 -23.29
C ASP A 106 12.48 -27.38 -21.89
N ASN A 107 11.31 -26.75 -21.77
CA ASN A 107 10.67 -26.51 -20.47
C ASN A 107 9.76 -27.67 -20.01
N GLU A 108 10.08 -28.90 -20.44
CA GLU A 108 9.38 -30.13 -20.05
C GLU A 108 9.93 -30.68 -18.73
N VAL A 109 9.06 -31.24 -17.89
CA VAL A 109 9.45 -31.88 -16.63
C VAL A 109 9.16 -33.36 -16.72
N TRP A 110 10.21 -34.17 -16.86
CA TRP A 110 10.14 -35.62 -16.80
C TRP A 110 9.83 -36.07 -15.37
N LYS A 111 8.75 -36.82 -15.21
CA LYS A 111 8.48 -37.53 -13.96
C LYS A 111 8.84 -39.00 -14.16
N CYS A 112 9.56 -39.61 -13.22
CA CYS A 112 9.80 -41.06 -13.26
C CYS A 112 8.46 -41.80 -13.32
N LEU A 113 8.35 -42.75 -14.25
CA LEU A 113 7.26 -43.73 -14.24
C LEU A 113 7.46 -44.62 -13.01
N GLN A 114 6.46 -44.67 -12.15
CA GLN A 114 6.43 -45.53 -10.98
C GLN A 114 5.88 -46.90 -11.36
#